data_AF-A0A8E0RK25-F1
#
_entry.id   AF-A0A8E0RK25-F1
#
_cell.length_a   1.000
_cell.length_b   1.000
_cell.length_c   1.000
_cell.angle_alpha   90.00
_cell.angle_beta   90.00
_cell.angle_gamma   90.00
#
_symmetry.space_group_name_H-M   'P 1'
#
loop_
_entity.id
_entity.type
_entity.pdbx_description
1 polymer ?
#
loop_
_entity_poly.entity_id
_entity_poly.type
_entity_poly.pdbx_seq_one_letter_code
_entity_poly.pdbx_strand_id
1 'polypeptide(L)'
;MSRVLNVNVGILGHVDSGKTSVAKSLSTIASTSAFDKNPQSKKRGITLDLGFSSFVINGSLPQNNNYDRIQFTLVDCPGHSSLIRTVLCGSQIIDIMLLVVDVTKGFQTQTSECLVIGAITCEQMVVVLNKCDLLPENTREQQIEKVRRITKPITVCK
;
A
#
# COMPACT_ATOMS: atom_id res chain seq x y z
N MET A 1 27.79 16.11 3.64
CA MET A 1 26.79 15.51 2.74
C MET A 1 25.64 15.03 3.59
N SER A 2 24.41 15.49 3.35
CA SER A 2 23.25 15.02 4.10
C SER A 2 22.99 13.54 3.78
N ARG A 3 22.94 12.67 4.78
CA ARG A 3 22.70 11.23 4.57
C ARG A 3 21.20 10.97 4.51
N VAL A 4 20.76 10.26 3.47
CA VAL A 4 19.36 9.92 3.24
C VAL A 4 19.18 8.41 3.36
N LEU A 5 18.23 7.98 4.18
CA LEU A 5 17.77 6.60 4.22
C LEU A 5 16.63 6.43 3.22
N ASN A 6 16.76 5.49 2.28
CA ASN A 6 15.68 5.16 1.34
C ASN A 6 14.93 3.95 1.86
N VAL A 7 13.60 4.02 1.84
CA VAL A 7 12.70 2.93 2.24
C VAL A 7 11.65 2.74 1.15
N ASN A 8 11.54 1.54 0.61
CA ASN A 8 10.57 1.18 -0.40
C ASN A 8 9.32 0.57 0.24
N VAL A 9 8.16 1.14 -0.05
CA VAL A 9 6.89 0.76 0.53
C VAL A 9 5.96 0.26 -0.56
N GLY A 10 5.62 -1.02 -0.53
CA GLY A 10 4.71 -1.65 -1.49
C GLY A 10 3.25 -1.47 -1.10
N ILE A 11 2.39 -1.08 -2.02
CA ILE A 11 0.96 -0.91 -1.77
C ILE A 11 0.20 -1.99 -2.53
N LEU A 12 -0.38 -2.94 -1.80
CA LEU A 12 -1.09 -4.10 -2.33
C LEU A 12 -2.54 -4.15 -1.81
N GLY A 13 -3.36 -4.99 -2.44
CA GLY A 13 -4.76 -5.15 -2.10
C GLY A 13 -5.67 -5.37 -3.31
N HIS A 14 -6.92 -5.72 -3.04
CA HIS A 14 -7.93 -6.01 -4.07
C HIS A 14 -8.14 -4.85 -5.06
N VAL A 15 -8.64 -5.16 -6.26
CA VAL A 15 -9.07 -4.13 -7.23
C VAL A 15 -10.07 -3.15 -6.57
N ASP A 16 -9.91 -1.86 -6.84
CA ASP A 16 -10.70 -0.77 -6.27
C ASP A 16 -10.73 -0.67 -4.75
N SER A 17 -9.76 -1.25 -4.04
CA SER A 17 -9.60 -1.06 -2.59
C SER A 17 -9.08 0.34 -2.22
N GLY A 18 -8.59 1.11 -3.19
CA GLY A 18 -8.10 2.48 -3.03
C GLY A 18 -6.58 2.62 -2.85
N LYS A 19 -5.79 1.62 -3.25
CA LYS A 19 -4.31 1.65 -3.26
C LYS A 19 -3.72 2.96 -3.82
N THR A 20 -4.12 3.34 -5.04
CA THR A 20 -3.65 4.55 -5.70
C THR A 20 -4.05 5.83 -4.95
N SER A 21 -5.23 5.85 -4.31
CA SER A 21 -5.68 6.98 -3.49
C SER A 21 -4.84 7.12 -2.22
N VAL A 22 -4.48 6.01 -1.57
CA VAL A 22 -3.56 6.00 -0.41
C VAL A 22 -2.18 6.48 -0.85
N ALA A 23 -1.64 5.94 -1.95
CA ALA A 23 -0.36 6.35 -2.50
C ALA A 23 -0.30 7.86 -2.75
N LYS A 24 -1.35 8.40 -3.38
CA LYS A 24 -1.49 9.83 -3.67
C LYS A 24 -1.59 10.68 -2.41
N SER A 25 -2.29 10.22 -1.38
CA SER A 25 -2.49 10.97 -0.14
C SER A 25 -1.21 11.07 0.70
N LEU A 26 -0.34 10.06 0.62
CA LEU A 26 0.95 10.04 1.30
C LEU A 26 2.06 10.77 0.54
N SER A 27 1.96 10.84 -0.79
CA SER A 27 3.03 11.37 -1.62
C SER A 27 3.08 12.89 -1.63
N THR A 28 4.27 13.46 -1.37
CA THR A 28 4.56 14.88 -1.56
C THR A 28 5.16 15.18 -2.94
N ILE A 29 5.77 14.17 -3.58
CA ILE A 29 6.35 14.26 -4.92
C ILE A 29 5.75 13.14 -5.78
N ALA A 30 4.98 13.54 -6.79
CA ALA A 30 4.49 12.64 -7.81
C ALA A 30 5.57 12.49 -8.90
N SER A 31 6.30 11.37 -8.91
CA SER A 31 7.18 11.06 -10.03
C SER A 31 6.36 10.59 -11.23
N THR A 32 6.75 11.12 -12.38
CA THR A 32 6.17 11.17 -13.74
C THR A 32 5.52 9.93 -14.37
N SER A 33 5.37 8.81 -13.66
CA SER A 33 4.66 7.61 -14.14
C SER A 33 3.40 7.26 -13.34
N ALA A 34 3.19 7.88 -12.17
CA ALA A 34 2.06 7.57 -11.29
C ALA A 34 0.70 8.13 -11.78
N PHE A 35 0.70 9.13 -12.66
CA PHE A 35 -0.54 9.76 -13.17
C PHE A 35 -0.75 9.68 -14.67
N ASP A 36 0.32 9.41 -15.44
CA ASP A 36 0.24 9.15 -16.86
C ASP A 36 -0.16 7.70 -17.10
N LYS A 37 -1.44 7.43 -16.82
CA LYS A 37 -2.13 6.21 -17.19
C LYS A 37 -1.85 5.94 -18.67
N ASN A 38 -1.05 4.91 -18.94
CA ASN A 38 -0.98 4.22 -20.21
C ASN A 38 -2.41 4.17 -20.82
N PRO A 39 -2.62 4.56 -22.09
CA PRO A 39 -3.94 4.60 -22.72
C PRO A 39 -4.74 3.30 -22.54
N GLN A 40 -4.04 2.16 -22.44
CA GLN A 40 -4.63 0.86 -22.15
C GLN A 40 -5.17 0.73 -20.72
N SER A 41 -4.43 1.23 -19.71
CA SER A 41 -4.88 1.30 -18.31
C SER A 41 -6.11 2.19 -18.16
N LYS A 42 -6.16 3.33 -18.89
CA LYS A 42 -7.33 4.21 -18.96
C LYS A 42 -8.55 3.52 -19.59
N LYS A 43 -8.37 2.83 -20.71
CA LYS A 43 -9.46 2.13 -21.42
C LYS A 43 -10.06 0.98 -20.61
N ARG A 44 -9.26 0.30 -19.79
CA ARG A 44 -9.70 -0.89 -19.02
C ARG A 44 -10.03 -0.60 -17.55
N GLY A 45 -9.76 0.61 -17.05
CA GLY A 45 -10.01 0.98 -15.65
C GLY A 45 -9.13 0.24 -14.64
N ILE A 46 -8.01 -0.35 -15.07
CA ILE A 46 -7.09 -1.12 -14.20
C ILE A 46 -5.66 -0.58 -14.32
N THR A 47 -4.90 -0.66 -13.22
CA THR A 47 -3.45 -0.43 -13.21
C THR A 47 -2.75 -1.62 -13.85
N LEU A 48 -2.00 -1.42 -14.94
CA LEU A 48 -1.25 -2.47 -15.65
C LEU A 48 0.24 -2.50 -15.28
N ASP A 49 0.80 -1.33 -14.96
CA ASP A 49 2.23 -1.12 -14.67
C ASP A 49 2.42 -0.71 -13.19
N LEU A 50 3.60 -0.96 -12.64
CA LEU A 50 3.95 -0.47 -11.29
C LEU A 50 3.97 1.06 -11.28
N GLY A 51 3.23 1.67 -10.35
CA GLY A 51 3.26 3.11 -10.12
C GLY A 51 4.32 3.45 -9.07
N PHE A 52 5.11 4.51 -9.30
CA PHE A 52 6.11 4.97 -8.34
C PHE A 52 5.81 6.40 -7.90
N SER A 53 5.80 6.62 -6.60
CA SER A 53 5.62 7.94 -5.99
C SER A 53 6.47 8.05 -4.73
N SER A 54 6.69 9.26 -4.19
CA SER A 54 7.57 9.39 -3.02
C SER A 54 7.21 10.55 -2.10
N PHE A 55 7.66 10.44 -0.87
CA PHE A 55 7.67 11.53 0.09
C PHE A 55 8.92 11.49 0.97
N VAL A 56 9.28 12.63 1.55
CA VAL A 56 10.48 12.76 2.39
C VAL A 56 10.08 13.27 3.75
N ILE A 57 10.54 12.59 4.80
CA ILE A 57 10.45 13.05 6.17
C ILE A 57 11.83 13.58 6.57
N ASN A 58 11.87 14.84 7.00
CA ASN A 58 13.07 15.46 7.56
C ASN A 58 13.11 15.18 9.07
N GLY A 59 14.22 14.66 9.57
CA GLY A 59 14.40 14.35 10.99
C GLY A 59 15.27 13.12 11.22
N SER A 60 16.03 13.14 12.30
CA SER A 60 16.80 11.98 12.78
C SER A 60 15.85 10.95 13.41
N LEU A 61 15.99 9.67 13.06
CA LEU A 61 15.25 8.62 13.75
C LEU A 61 15.73 8.55 15.21
N PRO A 62 14.84 8.31 16.19
CA PRO A 62 15.20 8.22 17.61
C PRO A 62 16.31 7.19 17.91
N GLN A 63 16.47 6.19 17.05
CA GLN A 63 17.39 5.06 17.20
C GLN A 63 18.61 5.11 16.25
N ASN A 64 18.68 6.09 15.33
CA ASN A 64 19.72 6.13 14.30
C ASN A 64 20.10 7.57 13.93
N ASN A 65 21.17 8.09 14.55
CA ASN A 65 21.69 9.44 14.33
C ASN A 65 22.52 9.60 13.03
N ASN A 66 22.57 8.57 12.18
CA ASN A 66 23.39 8.56 10.97
C ASN A 66 22.69 9.09 9.71
N TYR A 67 21.39 9.42 9.79
CA TYR A 67 20.59 9.89 8.67
C TYR A 67 19.88 11.20 9.02
N ASP A 68 19.97 12.17 8.13
CA ASP A 68 19.34 13.49 8.29
C ASP A 68 17.90 13.51 7.76
N ARG A 69 17.60 12.60 6.82
CA ARG A 69 16.31 12.49 6.12
C ARG A 69 15.99 11.06 5.78
N ILE A 70 14.69 10.77 5.70
CA ILE A 70 14.16 9.49 5.21
C ILE A 70 13.34 9.77 3.96
N GLN A 71 13.65 9.08 2.88
CA GLN A 71 12.85 9.09 1.67
C GLN A 71 12.07 7.78 1.57
N PHE A 72 10.74 7.91 1.53
CA PHE A 72 9.84 6.79 1.29
C PHE A 72 9.46 6.77 -0.19
N THR A 73 9.73 5.65 -0.86
CA THR A 73 9.29 5.40 -2.24
C THR A 73 8.12 4.44 -2.20
N LEU A 74 6.94 4.90 -2.61
CA LEU A 74 5.73 4.12 -2.70
C LEU A 74 5.66 3.41 -4.06
N VAL A 75 5.48 2.09 -4.02
CA VAL A 75 5.29 1.23 -5.19
C VAL A 75 3.82 0.77 -5.22
N ASP A 76 3.02 1.40 -6.08
CA ASP A 76 1.60 1.04 -6.28
C ASP A 76 1.51 -0.20 -7.19
N CYS A 77 1.17 -1.33 -6.59
CA CYS A 77 1.08 -2.60 -7.28
C CYS A 77 -0.33 -2.80 -7.88
N PRO A 78 -0.42 -3.37 -9.09
CA PRO A 78 -1.71 -3.69 -9.68
C PRO A 78 -2.47 -4.74 -8.85
N GLY A 79 -3.78 -4.55 -8.69
CA GLY A 79 -4.62 -5.45 -7.89
C GLY A 79 -5.20 -6.64 -8.64
N HIS A 80 -5.05 -6.72 -9.96
CA HIS A 80 -5.69 -7.77 -10.77
C HIS A 80 -4.92 -9.09 -10.68
N SER A 81 -5.63 -10.22 -10.55
CA SER A 81 -5.02 -11.57 -10.41
C SER A 81 -4.06 -11.93 -11.55
N SER A 82 -4.35 -11.45 -12.77
CA SER A 82 -3.47 -11.64 -13.93
C SER A 82 -2.12 -10.91 -13.83
N LEU A 83 -1.92 -10.08 -12.82
CA LEU A 83 -0.72 -9.25 -12.62
C LEU A 83 0.10 -9.70 -11.40
N ILE A 84 -0.19 -10.88 -10.85
CA ILE A 84 0.52 -11.46 -9.71
C ILE A 84 2.04 -11.58 -9.95
N ARG A 85 2.45 -11.84 -11.20
CA ARG A 85 3.88 -11.86 -11.58
C ARG A 85 4.53 -10.49 -11.41
N THR A 86 3.85 -9.43 -11.78
CA THR A 86 4.31 -8.05 -11.59
C THR A 86 4.41 -7.70 -10.11
N VAL A 87 3.43 -8.13 -9.31
CA VAL A 87 3.43 -7.97 -7.84
C VAL A 87 4.62 -8.70 -7.22
N LEU A 88 4.90 -9.94 -7.62
CA LEU A 88 6.05 -10.72 -7.15
C LEU A 88 7.38 -10.05 -7.52
N CYS A 89 7.53 -9.58 -8.75
CA CYS A 89 8.73 -8.85 -9.15
C CYS A 89 8.92 -7.56 -8.34
N GLY A 90 7.83 -6.81 -8.09
CA GLY A 90 7.87 -5.62 -7.24
C GLY A 90 8.19 -5.93 -5.77
N SER A 91 7.70 -7.06 -5.25
CA SER A 91 7.89 -7.42 -3.84
C SER A 91 9.34 -7.65 -3.42
N GLN A 92 10.24 -8.00 -4.36
CA GLN A 92 11.66 -8.19 -4.06
C GLN A 92 12.40 -6.91 -3.67
N ILE A 93 11.86 -5.74 -4.04
CA ILE A 93 12.47 -4.44 -3.72
C ILE A 93 11.74 -3.71 -2.60
N ILE A 94 10.70 -4.32 -2.01
CA ILE A 94 9.83 -3.69 -1.01
C ILE A 94 10.35 -4.04 0.40
N ASP A 95 10.67 -3.01 1.18
CA ASP A 95 11.08 -3.16 2.58
C ASP A 95 9.86 -3.29 3.51
N ILE A 96 8.78 -2.56 3.21
CA ILE A 96 7.55 -2.52 4.02
C ILE A 96 6.33 -2.67 3.11
N MET A 97 5.38 -3.52 3.48
CA MET A 97 4.15 -3.71 2.73
C MET A 97 2.94 -3.05 3.39
N LEU A 98 2.18 -2.27 2.62
CA LEU A 98 0.85 -1.77 2.96
C LEU A 98 -0.21 -2.62 2.26
N LEU A 99 -1.02 -3.35 3.03
CA LEU A 99 -2.17 -4.11 2.53
C LEU A 99 -3.44 -3.28 2.70
N VAL A 100 -3.95 -2.71 1.61
CA VAL A 100 -5.14 -1.86 1.60
C VAL A 100 -6.40 -2.70 1.45
N VAL A 101 -7.25 -2.68 2.48
CA VAL A 101 -8.51 -3.43 2.55
C VAL A 101 -9.68 -2.47 2.52
N ASP A 102 -10.61 -2.69 1.60
CA ASP A 102 -11.90 -1.99 1.58
C ASP A 102 -12.82 -2.58 2.66
N VAL A 103 -13.08 -1.83 3.72
CA VAL A 103 -13.90 -2.33 4.84
C VAL A 103 -15.35 -2.59 4.44
N THR A 104 -15.85 -1.95 3.37
CA THR A 104 -17.23 -2.15 2.89
C THR A 104 -17.41 -3.50 2.20
N LYS A 105 -16.34 -4.00 1.56
CA LYS A 105 -16.31 -5.30 0.86
C LYS A 105 -15.72 -6.42 1.71
N GLY A 106 -15.02 -6.07 2.79
CA GLY A 106 -14.34 -7.03 3.66
C GLY A 106 -13.16 -7.73 2.96
N PHE A 107 -12.79 -8.89 3.48
CA PHE A 107 -11.62 -9.65 3.01
C PHE A 107 -11.96 -10.44 1.73
N GLN A 108 -11.31 -10.09 0.62
CA GLN A 108 -11.53 -10.69 -0.70
C GLN A 108 -10.40 -11.67 -1.07
N THR A 109 -10.61 -12.58 -2.03
CA THR A 109 -9.60 -13.58 -2.45
C THR A 109 -8.24 -12.97 -2.81
N GLN A 110 -8.22 -11.88 -3.56
CA GLN A 110 -6.97 -11.17 -3.91
C GLN A 110 -6.29 -10.53 -2.69
N THR A 111 -7.07 -10.18 -1.65
CA THR A 111 -6.52 -9.70 -0.39
C THR A 111 -5.78 -10.83 0.32
N SER A 112 -6.34 -12.05 0.30
CA SER A 112 -5.69 -13.27 0.79
C SER A 112 -4.39 -13.57 0.03
N GLU A 113 -4.41 -13.47 -1.31
CA GLU A 113 -3.22 -13.70 -2.14
C GLU A 113 -2.13 -12.67 -1.83
N CYS A 114 -2.48 -11.38 -1.76
CA CYS A 114 -1.53 -10.32 -1.41
C CYS A 114 -0.97 -10.48 0.01
N LEU A 115 -1.81 -10.91 0.95
CA LEU A 115 -1.40 -11.22 2.33
C LEU A 115 -0.33 -12.31 2.35
N VAL A 116 -0.56 -13.41 1.61
CA VAL A 116 0.40 -14.52 1.51
C VAL A 116 1.69 -14.06 0.85
N ILE A 117 1.61 -13.31 -0.25
CA ILE A 117 2.79 -12.76 -0.92
C ILE A 117 3.59 -11.89 0.04
N GLY A 118 2.93 -10.95 0.72
CA GLY A 118 3.62 -10.05 1.62
C GLY A 118 4.21 -10.75 2.84
N ALA A 119 3.56 -11.81 3.36
CA ALA A 119 4.12 -12.62 4.45
C ALA A 119 5.37 -13.42 4.05
N ILE A 120 5.53 -13.72 2.75
CA ILE A 120 6.69 -14.43 2.21
C ILE A 120 7.81 -13.45 1.82
N THR A 121 7.43 -12.26 1.35
CA THR A 121 8.35 -11.34 0.67
C THR A 121 8.80 -10.17 1.54
N CYS A 122 8.07 -9.85 2.61
CA CYS A 122 8.38 -8.72 3.49
C CYS A 122 8.28 -9.12 4.98
N GLU A 123 9.22 -8.64 5.79
CA GLU A 123 9.17 -8.84 7.24
C GLU A 123 8.14 -7.93 7.93
N GLN A 124 7.94 -6.73 7.38
CA GLN A 124 7.07 -5.71 7.95
C GLN A 124 5.86 -5.48 7.04
N MET A 125 4.67 -5.74 7.58
CA MET A 125 3.41 -5.46 6.91
C MET A 125 2.49 -4.62 7.80
N VAL A 126 1.79 -3.67 7.18
CA VAL A 126 0.74 -2.86 7.79
C VAL A 126 -0.55 -3.01 7.00
N VAL A 127 -1.63 -3.38 7.66
CA VAL A 127 -2.97 -3.39 7.06
C VAL A 127 -3.59 -2.00 7.19
N VAL A 128 -4.00 -1.44 6.06
CA VAL A 128 -4.70 -0.16 5.96
C VAL A 128 -6.17 -0.43 5.71
N LEU A 129 -7.04 -0.02 6.64
CA LEU A 129 -8.49 -0.15 6.51
C LEU A 129 -9.06 1.08 5.82
N ASN A 130 -9.39 0.95 4.53
CA ASN A 130 -9.87 2.05 3.71
C ASN A 130 -11.40 2.06 3.57
N LYS A 131 -11.97 3.24 3.28
CA LYS A 131 -13.41 3.51 3.13
C LYS A 131 -14.22 3.31 4.42
N CYS A 132 -13.60 3.54 5.57
CA CYS A 132 -14.26 3.49 6.88
C CYS A 132 -15.40 4.52 7.01
N ASP A 133 -15.28 5.65 6.32
CA ASP A 133 -16.25 6.73 6.21
C ASP A 133 -17.56 6.29 5.55
N LEU A 134 -17.52 5.33 4.62
CA LEU A 134 -18.70 4.82 3.92
C LEU A 134 -19.56 3.88 4.78
N LEU A 135 -19.06 3.45 5.94
CA LEU A 135 -19.82 2.60 6.86
C LEU A 135 -20.82 3.44 7.68
N PRO A 136 -22.03 2.92 7.93
CA PRO A 136 -23.01 3.57 8.80
C PRO A 136 -22.45 3.77 10.21
N GLU A 137 -22.58 4.98 10.77
CA GLU A 137 -21.95 5.35 12.06
C GLU A 137 -22.28 4.39 13.20
N ASN A 138 -23.53 3.91 13.25
CA ASN A 138 -24.01 2.97 14.27
C ASN A 138 -23.37 1.57 14.21
N THR A 139 -22.78 1.17 13.08
CA THR A 139 -22.22 -0.17 12.86
C THR A 139 -20.74 -0.15 12.44
N ARG A 140 -20.20 1.03 12.16
CA ARG A 140 -18.83 1.26 11.68
C ARG A 140 -17.78 0.57 12.53
N GLU A 141 -17.80 0.79 13.85
CA GLU A 141 -16.79 0.22 14.75
C GLU A 141 -16.83 -1.32 14.75
N GLN A 142 -18.03 -1.89 14.80
CA GLN A 142 -18.21 -3.34 14.80
C GLN A 142 -17.71 -3.98 13.49
N GLN A 143 -17.97 -3.34 12.36
CA GLN A 143 -17.50 -3.81 11.05
C GLN A 143 -15.99 -3.68 10.90
N ILE A 144 -15.41 -2.56 11.33
CA ILE A 144 -13.95 -2.37 11.38
C ILE A 144 -13.30 -3.44 12.25
N GLU A 145 -13.89 -3.73 13.42
CA GLU A 145 -13.35 -4.74 14.33
C GLU A 145 -13.42 -6.15 13.75
N LYS A 146 -14.49 -6.49 13.02
CA LYS A 146 -14.60 -7.76 12.29
C LYS A 146 -13.44 -7.94 11.31
N VAL A 147 -13.14 -6.91 10.50
CA VAL A 147 -12.01 -6.98 9.55
C VAL A 147 -10.67 -7.05 10.29
N ARG A 148 -10.49 -6.25 11.35
CA ARG A 148 -9.27 -6.24 12.17
C ARG A 148 -8.99 -7.60 12.84
N ARG A 149 -10.03 -8.35 13.22
CA ARG A 149 -9.87 -9.69 13.82
C ARG A 149 -9.27 -10.69 12.83
N ILE A 150 -9.60 -10.57 11.54
CA ILE A 150 -9.06 -11.42 10.47
C ILE A 150 -7.58 -11.13 10.23
N THR A 151 -7.15 -9.89 10.47
CA THR A 151 -5.78 -9.42 10.24
C THR A 151 -4.92 -9.33 11.51
N LYS A 152 -5.35 -9.96 12.61
CA LYS A 152 -4.72 -9.91 13.94
C LYS A 152 -3.22 -10.21 14.05
N PRO A 153 -2.58 -11.05 13.20
CA PRO A 153 -1.12 -11.23 13.29
C PRO A 153 -0.32 -10.03 12.75
N ILE A 154 -0.95 -8.96 12.27
CA ILE A 154 -0.31 -7.86 11.53
C ILE A 154 -0.69 -6.51 12.13
N THR A 155 0.22 -5.54 12.08
CA THR A 155 -0.03 -4.16 12.50
C THR A 155 -1.16 -3.55 11.66
N VAL A 156 -2.19 -3.00 12.30
CA VAL A 156 -3.37 -2.43 11.61
C VAL A 156 -3.47 -0.93 11.88
N CYS A 157 -3.52 -0.13 10.82
CA CYS A 157 -3.77 1.31 10.85
C CYS A 157 -5.18 1.61 10.33
N LYS A 158 -5.88 2.54 11.01
CA LYS A 158 -7.20 3.04 10.61
C LYS A 158 -7.06 4.35 9.85
#